data_AF-A0A2G9QCH3-F1
#
_entry.id   AF-A0A2G9QCH3-F1
#
_cell.length_a   1.000
_cell.length_b   1.000
_cell.length_c   1.000
_cell.angle_alpha   90.00
_cell.angle_beta   90.00
_cell.angle_gamma   90.00
#
_symmetry.space_group_name_H-M   'P 1'
#
loop_
_entity.id
_entity.type
_entity.pdbx_description
1 polymer ?
#
loop_
_entity_poly.entity_id
_entity_poly.type
_entity_poly.pdbx_seq_one_letter_code
_entity_poly.pdbx_strand_id
1 'polypeptide(L)'
;GYDGATCEYDTRMCGNLQCLNGGTCISTPKSPKCLCADGFTGLECQHAVSSSCSQNACYNGGTCKSLPQEPFYQCICPRHFNGLFCHILDYEFEGGPGQDIIPPKISEKCESDLCAAQAGNKICNAQCNSNACGWDGGDCSLDFNDPWKNCSQALQCWKYFNDEKCDSQCNNAGCLYDGFDCQKIEVQCNPLYDQYCKDHFQDGHCDQGCNNAECEWDGLDCANNMPEKLADGTLVVVVLMTPEELKNNSFNFLRELSRILHTNVVFKKNEIGDLKIFPYYGNKEELKKHHIK
;
A
#
# COMPACT_ATOMS: atom_id res chain seq x y z
N GLY A 1 -8.88 -19.75 11.82
CA GLY A 1 -8.77 -20.28 13.18
C GLY A 1 -7.44 -19.82 13.74
N TYR A 2 -7.16 -20.09 15.00
CA TYR A 2 -5.84 -19.86 15.59
C TYR A 2 -5.31 -21.20 16.08
N ASP A 3 -3.99 -21.39 16.00
CA ASP A 3 -3.30 -22.64 16.35
C ASP A 3 -2.09 -22.33 17.25
N GLY A 4 -1.54 -23.36 17.90
CA GLY A 4 -0.51 -23.25 18.94
C GLY A 4 -1.04 -23.47 20.35
N ALA A 5 -0.15 -23.77 21.29
CA ALA A 5 -0.51 -24.10 22.67
C ALA A 5 -1.15 -22.91 23.43
N THR A 6 -0.98 -21.68 22.91
CA THR A 6 -1.58 -20.45 23.43
C THR A 6 -2.40 -19.69 22.38
N CYS A 7 -2.77 -20.34 21.26
CA CYS A 7 -3.53 -19.74 20.15
C CYS A 7 -2.87 -18.50 19.51
N GLU A 8 -1.54 -18.44 19.55
CA GLU A 8 -0.72 -17.31 19.13
C GLU A 8 -0.53 -17.21 17.61
N TYR A 9 -0.82 -18.29 16.86
CA TYR A 9 -0.64 -18.32 15.41
C TYR A 9 -1.98 -18.24 14.69
N ASP A 10 -2.23 -17.15 13.96
CA ASP A 10 -3.37 -17.08 13.05
C ASP A 10 -3.19 -18.14 11.95
N THR A 11 -4.14 -19.06 11.80
CA THR A 11 -4.10 -20.09 10.75
C THR A 11 -4.25 -19.50 9.35
N ARG A 12 -4.38 -18.18 9.20
CA ARG A 12 -4.33 -17.40 7.94
C ARG A 12 -2.95 -16.78 7.70
N MET A 13 -2.08 -16.77 8.70
CA MET A 13 -0.70 -16.30 8.64
C MET A 13 0.30 -17.46 8.59
N CYS A 14 1.52 -17.16 8.17
CA CYS A 14 2.63 -18.11 8.02
C CYS A 14 3.18 -18.71 9.33
N GLY A 15 2.43 -18.67 10.43
CA GLY A 15 2.92 -18.99 11.78
C GLY A 15 3.45 -20.42 11.93
N ASN A 16 2.70 -21.43 11.48
CA ASN A 16 3.07 -22.85 11.58
C ASN A 16 3.45 -23.50 10.23
N LEU A 17 3.19 -22.82 9.10
CA LEU A 17 3.44 -23.40 7.77
C LEU A 17 4.92 -23.26 7.40
N GLN A 18 5.67 -24.35 7.47
CA GLN A 18 7.08 -24.38 7.06
C GLN A 18 7.21 -24.73 5.58
N CYS A 19 7.67 -23.77 4.78
CA CYS A 19 7.98 -24.03 3.38
C CYS A 19 9.37 -24.65 3.25
N LEU A 20 9.41 -25.87 2.73
CA LEU A 20 10.62 -26.64 2.49
C LEU A 20 11.26 -26.27 1.15
N ASN A 21 12.50 -26.73 0.92
CA ASN A 21 13.21 -26.65 -0.36
C ASN A 21 13.30 -25.22 -0.97
N GLY A 22 13.48 -24.21 -0.12
CA GLY A 22 13.62 -22.81 -0.57
C GLY A 22 12.31 -22.10 -0.88
N GLY A 23 11.16 -22.70 -0.54
CA GLY A 23 9.86 -22.04 -0.65
C GLY A 23 9.71 -20.88 0.33
N THR A 24 8.90 -19.90 -0.04
CA THR A 24 8.58 -18.70 0.76
C THR A 24 7.12 -18.73 1.18
N CYS A 25 6.84 -18.60 2.47
CA CYS A 25 5.46 -18.56 2.94
C CYS A 25 4.81 -17.21 2.65
N ILE A 26 3.59 -17.24 2.11
CA ILE A 26 2.74 -16.07 1.93
C ILE A 26 1.43 -16.22 2.69
N SER A 27 1.07 -15.18 3.43
CA SER A 27 -0.19 -15.12 4.17
C SER A 27 -1.30 -14.65 3.22
N THR A 28 -2.37 -15.42 3.04
CA THR A 28 -3.52 -15.03 2.20
C THR A 28 -4.81 -14.93 3.01
N PRO A 29 -5.83 -14.18 2.55
CA PRO A 29 -7.06 -13.99 3.31
C PRO A 29 -7.84 -15.27 3.64
N LYS A 30 -7.62 -16.36 2.88
CA LYS A 30 -8.25 -17.66 3.10
C LYS A 30 -7.38 -18.63 3.92
N SER A 31 -6.07 -18.68 3.68
CA SER A 31 -5.10 -19.53 4.38
C SER A 31 -3.65 -19.16 4.00
N PRO A 32 -2.62 -19.39 4.83
CA PRO A 32 -1.24 -19.26 4.40
C PRO A 32 -0.96 -20.32 3.33
N LYS A 33 -0.05 -20.01 2.41
CA LYS A 33 0.38 -20.92 1.35
C LYS A 33 1.87 -20.76 1.12
N CYS A 34 2.55 -21.83 0.75
CA CYS A 34 3.92 -21.74 0.31
C CYS A 34 4.00 -21.40 -1.17
N LEU A 35 4.80 -20.39 -1.51
CA LEU A 35 5.35 -20.20 -2.84
C LEU A 35 6.57 -21.08 -2.96
N CYS A 36 6.51 -22.10 -3.81
CA CYS A 36 7.62 -23.04 -3.97
C CYS A 36 8.69 -22.51 -4.91
N ALA A 37 9.95 -22.77 -4.58
CA ALA A 37 11.07 -22.57 -5.49
C ALA A 37 10.95 -23.50 -6.70
N ASP A 38 11.63 -23.14 -7.79
CA ASP A 38 11.60 -23.89 -9.04
C ASP A 38 11.93 -25.37 -8.80
N GLY A 39 11.09 -26.24 -9.37
CA GLY A 39 11.20 -27.69 -9.19
C GLY A 39 10.51 -28.27 -7.96
N PHE A 40 9.79 -27.48 -7.15
CA PHE A 40 9.03 -27.97 -5.97
C PHE A 40 7.54 -27.58 -5.95
N THR A 41 6.72 -28.39 -5.27
CA THR A 41 5.27 -28.29 -5.17
C THR A 41 4.76 -28.96 -3.87
N GLY A 42 3.46 -28.91 -3.63
CA GLY A 42 2.84 -29.34 -2.38
C GLY A 42 2.58 -28.18 -1.43
N LEU A 43 1.78 -28.43 -0.38
CA LEU A 43 1.33 -27.41 0.58
C LEU A 43 2.50 -26.72 1.30
N GLU A 44 3.59 -27.45 1.50
CA GLU A 44 4.82 -27.04 2.17
C GLU A 44 6.03 -27.09 1.22
N CYS A 45 5.81 -27.18 -0.10
CA CYS A 45 6.90 -27.39 -1.08
C CYS A 45 7.72 -28.66 -0.84
N GLN A 46 7.10 -29.66 -0.22
CA GLN A 46 7.72 -30.92 0.18
C GLN A 46 7.90 -31.90 -0.98
N HIS A 47 7.20 -31.69 -2.09
CA HIS A 47 7.27 -32.55 -3.26
C HIS A 47 8.14 -31.89 -4.32
N ALA A 48 9.10 -32.60 -4.88
CA ALA A 48 9.64 -32.17 -6.17
C ALA A 48 8.50 -32.19 -7.21
N VAL A 49 8.42 -31.16 -8.06
CA VAL A 49 7.50 -31.10 -9.20
C VAL A 49 7.72 -32.36 -10.02
N SER A 50 6.83 -33.31 -9.79
CA SER A 50 6.77 -34.57 -10.50
C SER A 50 5.56 -34.48 -11.41
N SER A 51 5.86 -34.23 -12.68
CA SER A 51 5.02 -34.51 -13.86
C SER A 51 3.72 -33.73 -14.08
N SER A 52 3.73 -32.97 -15.17
CA SER A 52 2.61 -32.68 -16.09
C SER A 52 1.52 -31.69 -15.66
N CYS A 53 0.77 -31.22 -16.67
CA CYS A 53 -0.27 -30.17 -16.66
C CYS A 53 -1.54 -30.44 -15.83
N SER A 54 -1.42 -31.22 -14.76
CA SER A 54 -2.53 -31.81 -14.00
C SER A 54 -3.42 -30.80 -13.24
N GLN A 55 -3.00 -29.53 -13.10
CA GLN A 55 -3.72 -28.52 -12.32
C GLN A 55 -3.95 -27.16 -13.03
N ASN A 56 -3.80 -27.07 -14.36
CA ASN A 56 -4.01 -25.83 -15.13
C ASN A 56 -3.30 -24.59 -14.52
N ALA A 57 -1.97 -24.58 -14.56
CA ALA A 57 -1.13 -23.50 -14.02
C ALA A 57 -1.12 -22.18 -14.84
N CYS A 58 -1.85 -22.12 -15.96
CA CYS A 58 -1.81 -21.00 -16.90
C CYS A 58 -3.04 -20.09 -16.74
N TYR A 59 -2.83 -18.79 -16.59
CA TYR A 59 -3.87 -17.77 -16.42
C TYR A 59 -4.40 -17.27 -17.77
N ASN A 60 -5.48 -16.47 -17.73
CA ASN A 60 -6.02 -15.71 -18.86
C ASN A 60 -6.29 -16.54 -20.13
N GLY A 61 -6.68 -17.81 -19.97
CA GLY A 61 -6.95 -18.70 -21.10
C GLY A 61 -5.71 -19.36 -21.72
N GLY A 62 -4.56 -19.30 -21.05
CA GLY A 62 -3.34 -20.00 -21.47
C GLY A 62 -3.48 -21.52 -21.45
N THR A 63 -2.85 -22.19 -22.41
CA THR A 63 -2.84 -23.66 -22.52
C THR A 63 -1.57 -24.24 -21.91
N CYS A 64 -1.69 -25.17 -20.96
CA CYS A 64 -0.53 -25.84 -20.40
C CYS A 64 -0.01 -26.94 -21.35
N LYS A 65 1.30 -26.95 -21.60
CA LYS A 65 2.01 -27.98 -22.35
C LYS A 65 3.03 -28.67 -21.44
N SER A 66 2.94 -29.99 -21.30
CA SER A 66 3.92 -30.76 -20.51
C SER A 66 5.25 -30.88 -21.26
N LEU A 67 6.36 -30.80 -20.53
CA LEU A 67 7.72 -30.90 -21.06
C LEU A 67 8.43 -32.13 -20.47
N PRO A 68 9.34 -32.77 -21.24
CA PRO A 68 10.06 -33.97 -20.80
C PRO A 68 11.19 -33.69 -19.79
N GLN A 69 11.57 -32.42 -19.60
CA GLN A 69 12.64 -31.96 -18.70
C GLN A 69 12.16 -30.74 -17.93
N GLU A 70 12.87 -30.35 -16.86
CA GLU A 70 12.57 -29.13 -16.09
C GLU A 70 12.38 -27.90 -17.01
N PRO A 71 11.38 -27.04 -16.77
CA PRO A 71 10.46 -27.01 -15.62
C PRO A 71 9.24 -27.96 -15.72
N PHE A 72 9.29 -28.99 -16.58
CA PHE A 72 8.29 -30.05 -16.78
C PHE A 72 6.93 -29.62 -17.34
N TYR A 73 6.69 -28.32 -17.47
CA TYR A 73 5.57 -27.74 -18.21
C TYR A 73 5.88 -26.32 -18.68
N GLN A 74 5.10 -25.83 -19.64
CA GLN A 74 5.18 -24.47 -20.16
C GLN A 74 3.77 -24.01 -20.54
N CYS A 75 3.44 -22.74 -20.26
CA CYS A 75 2.19 -22.14 -20.69
C CYS A 75 2.30 -21.58 -22.11
N ILE A 76 1.27 -21.80 -22.92
CA ILE A 76 1.08 -21.17 -24.23
C ILE A 76 -0.01 -20.12 -24.06
N CYS A 77 0.39 -18.85 -24.14
CA CYS A 77 -0.44 -17.70 -23.83
C CYS A 77 -1.15 -17.15 -25.07
N PRO A 78 -2.39 -16.65 -24.90
CA PRO A 78 -3.10 -15.95 -25.96
C PRO A 78 -2.48 -14.58 -26.26
N ARG A 79 -2.86 -13.99 -27.41
CA ARG A 79 -2.45 -12.64 -27.79
C ARG A 79 -2.78 -11.64 -26.67
N HIS A 80 -1.87 -10.71 -26.46
CA HIS A 80 -1.88 -9.69 -25.41
C HIS A 80 -1.58 -10.21 -23.98
N PHE A 81 -1.31 -11.50 -23.79
CA PHE A 81 -0.99 -12.07 -22.48
C PHE A 81 0.33 -12.82 -22.51
N ASN A 82 1.24 -12.48 -21.62
CA ASN A 82 2.61 -12.99 -21.58
C ASN A 82 3.02 -13.32 -20.11
N GLY A 83 4.30 -13.62 -19.86
CA GLY A 83 4.78 -14.14 -18.58
C GLY A 83 4.73 -15.67 -18.55
N LEU A 84 5.55 -16.30 -17.70
CA LEU A 84 5.65 -17.77 -17.58
C LEU A 84 4.31 -18.46 -17.31
N PHE A 85 3.36 -17.74 -16.72
CA PHE A 85 1.99 -18.23 -16.45
C PHE A 85 0.89 -17.47 -17.20
N CYS A 86 1.21 -16.66 -18.21
CA CYS A 86 0.23 -15.82 -18.94
C CYS A 86 -0.50 -14.78 -18.06
N HIS A 87 0.12 -14.34 -16.97
CA HIS A 87 -0.46 -13.44 -15.99
C HIS A 87 -0.13 -11.95 -16.25
N ILE A 88 0.73 -11.67 -17.22
CA ILE A 88 1.14 -10.31 -17.60
C ILE A 88 0.33 -9.89 -18.82
N LEU A 89 -0.26 -8.69 -18.79
CA LEU A 89 -0.90 -8.09 -19.95
C LEU A 89 0.18 -7.33 -20.76
N ASP A 90 0.39 -7.73 -22.00
CA ASP A 90 1.44 -7.24 -22.91
C ASP A 90 0.83 -7.02 -24.28
N TYR A 91 0.37 -5.79 -24.57
CA TYR A 91 -0.39 -5.46 -25.78
C TYR A 91 0.36 -5.70 -27.10
N GLU A 92 1.68 -5.85 -27.07
CA GLU A 92 2.50 -6.12 -28.25
C GLU A 92 2.75 -7.62 -28.46
N PHE A 93 2.39 -8.47 -27.49
CA PHE A 93 2.60 -9.90 -27.59
C PHE A 93 1.55 -10.57 -28.49
N GLU A 94 2.02 -11.11 -29.62
CA GLU A 94 1.20 -11.81 -30.62
C GLU A 94 0.61 -13.16 -30.12
N GLY A 95 1.04 -13.64 -28.94
CA GLY A 95 0.69 -14.95 -28.39
C GLY A 95 1.77 -16.01 -28.63
N GLY A 96 1.81 -17.05 -27.81
CA GLY A 96 2.83 -18.09 -27.90
C GLY A 96 3.33 -18.59 -26.54
N PRO A 97 4.48 -19.27 -26.49
CA PRO A 97 5.03 -19.76 -25.22
C PRO A 97 5.31 -18.59 -24.27
N GLY A 98 4.77 -18.66 -23.05
CA GLY A 98 4.96 -17.66 -22.01
C GLY A 98 6.45 -17.47 -21.72
N GLN A 99 6.89 -16.21 -21.73
CA GLN A 99 8.29 -15.85 -21.56
C GLN A 99 8.55 -15.37 -20.14
N ASP A 100 9.76 -15.55 -19.66
CA ASP A 100 10.22 -14.88 -18.45
C ASP A 100 10.47 -13.41 -18.79
N ILE A 101 9.45 -12.57 -18.55
CA ILE A 101 9.58 -11.13 -18.73
C ILE A 101 10.26 -10.59 -17.48
N ILE A 102 11.59 -10.50 -17.56
CA ILE A 102 12.34 -9.63 -16.66
C ILE A 102 11.75 -8.22 -16.86
N PRO A 103 11.19 -7.57 -15.82
CA PRO A 103 10.68 -6.22 -15.94
C PRO A 103 11.73 -5.39 -16.68
N PRO A 104 11.35 -4.60 -17.71
CA PRO A 104 12.31 -3.75 -18.37
C PRO A 104 13.06 -2.97 -17.29
N LYS A 105 14.39 -2.98 -17.34
CA LYS A 105 15.19 -2.03 -16.56
C LYS A 105 14.88 -0.65 -17.11
N ILE A 106 13.78 -0.07 -16.65
CA ILE A 106 13.46 1.34 -16.87
C ILE A 106 14.49 2.09 -16.04
N SER A 107 15.66 2.36 -16.63
CA SER A 107 16.66 3.24 -16.03
C SER A 107 16.40 4.65 -16.53
N GLU A 108 15.27 5.24 -16.13
CA GLU A 108 15.20 6.71 -16.12
C GLU A 108 16.19 7.16 -15.05
N LYS A 109 17.34 7.68 -15.49
CA LYS A 109 18.32 8.28 -14.59
C LYS A 109 17.95 9.74 -14.40
N CYS A 110 18.09 10.26 -13.19
CA CYS A 110 18.02 11.70 -12.96
C CYS A 110 19.10 12.40 -13.81
N GLU A 111 18.67 13.12 -14.86
CA GLU A 111 19.58 13.67 -15.87
C GLU A 111 20.36 14.91 -15.37
N SER A 112 19.97 15.49 -14.23
CA SER A 112 20.50 16.73 -13.70
C SER A 112 21.46 16.49 -12.53
N ASP A 113 22.75 16.79 -12.73
CA ASP A 113 23.75 16.81 -11.66
C ASP A 113 23.38 17.78 -10.53
N LEU A 114 22.66 18.86 -10.85
CA LEU A 114 22.12 19.80 -9.86
C LEU A 114 21.10 19.11 -8.94
N CYS A 115 20.22 18.29 -9.50
CA CYS A 115 19.25 17.53 -8.71
C CYS A 115 19.93 16.48 -7.83
N ALA A 116 21.01 15.84 -8.31
CA ALA A 116 21.78 14.93 -7.47
C ALA A 116 22.43 15.65 -6.26
N ALA A 117 22.85 16.91 -6.43
CA ALA A 117 23.42 17.71 -5.34
C ALA A 117 22.37 18.29 -4.38
N GLN A 118 21.13 18.47 -4.84
CA GLN A 118 20.03 19.07 -4.07
C GLN A 118 19.13 18.04 -3.40
N ALA A 119 19.11 16.80 -3.88
CA ALA A 119 18.26 15.74 -3.35
C ALA A 119 18.40 15.56 -1.82
N GLY A 120 17.28 15.57 -1.12
CA GLY A 120 17.21 15.31 0.32
C GLY A 120 17.64 16.50 1.20
N ASN A 121 17.64 17.72 0.67
CA ASN A 121 17.99 18.95 1.37
C ASN A 121 16.81 19.57 2.17
N LYS A 122 15.63 18.93 2.16
CA LYS A 122 14.38 19.36 2.80
C LYS A 122 13.66 20.51 2.11
N ILE A 123 14.02 20.84 0.87
CA ILE A 123 13.40 21.87 0.04
C ILE A 123 12.98 21.23 -1.27
N CYS A 124 11.67 21.10 -1.46
CA CYS A 124 11.14 20.55 -2.71
C CYS A 124 11.47 21.46 -3.91
N ASN A 125 12.33 20.98 -4.82
CA ASN A 125 12.59 21.58 -6.11
C ASN A 125 11.74 20.91 -7.20
N ALA A 126 10.83 21.69 -7.80
CA ALA A 126 9.95 21.21 -8.86
C ALA A 126 10.68 20.63 -10.08
N GLN A 127 11.90 21.09 -10.40
CA GLN A 127 12.71 20.55 -11.50
C GLN A 127 13.28 19.16 -11.20
N CYS A 128 13.41 18.84 -9.92
CA CYS A 128 13.93 17.56 -9.41
C CYS A 128 12.79 16.63 -8.93
N ASN A 129 11.55 17.09 -8.98
CA ASN A 129 10.36 16.35 -8.57
C ASN A 129 9.90 15.35 -9.64
N SER A 130 10.70 14.30 -9.87
CA SER A 130 10.36 13.22 -10.78
C SER A 130 10.71 11.87 -10.16
N ASN A 131 10.08 10.80 -10.65
CA ASN A 131 10.39 9.44 -10.23
C ASN A 131 11.89 9.11 -10.42
N ALA A 132 12.48 9.53 -11.55
CA ALA A 132 13.90 9.34 -11.87
C ALA A 132 14.86 10.00 -10.86
N CYS A 133 14.45 11.13 -10.27
CA CYS A 133 15.20 11.85 -9.24
C CYS A 133 14.70 11.54 -7.81
N GLY A 134 13.86 10.51 -7.66
CA GLY A 134 13.32 10.10 -6.36
C GLY A 134 12.47 11.17 -5.68
N TRP A 135 11.74 11.98 -6.46
CA TRP A 135 10.91 13.08 -5.96
C TRP A 135 11.74 14.10 -5.16
N ASP A 136 12.84 14.55 -5.77
CA ASP A 136 13.90 15.36 -5.16
C ASP A 136 14.52 14.73 -3.91
N GLY A 137 14.82 13.42 -3.99
CA GLY A 137 15.36 12.67 -2.87
C GLY A 137 14.41 12.58 -1.66
N GLY A 138 13.10 12.64 -1.89
CA GLY A 138 12.08 12.62 -0.84
C GLY A 138 11.54 13.99 -0.43
N ASP A 139 12.21 15.08 -0.80
CA ASP A 139 11.85 16.44 -0.35
C ASP A 139 10.46 16.88 -0.84
N CYS A 140 10.06 16.44 -2.04
CA CYS A 140 8.74 16.70 -2.60
C CYS A 140 7.68 15.65 -2.22
N SER A 141 8.04 14.64 -1.42
CA SER A 141 7.17 13.55 -1.00
C SER A 141 7.15 13.37 0.52
N LEU A 142 7.21 14.49 1.25
CA LEU A 142 7.13 14.54 2.72
C LEU A 142 8.22 13.71 3.42
N ASP A 143 9.45 13.76 2.89
CA ASP A 143 10.59 12.96 3.36
C ASP A 143 10.39 11.44 3.27
N PHE A 144 9.41 11.00 2.48
CA PHE A 144 9.16 9.59 2.23
C PHE A 144 9.82 9.15 0.93
N ASN A 145 10.90 8.37 1.07
CA ASN A 145 11.62 7.84 -0.10
C ASN A 145 10.77 6.83 -0.87
N ASP A 146 10.56 7.13 -2.16
CA ASP A 146 9.85 6.32 -3.15
C ASP A 146 8.50 5.77 -2.66
N PRO A 147 7.42 6.56 -2.78
CA PRO A 147 6.06 6.10 -2.46
C PRO A 147 5.63 4.82 -3.19
N TRP A 148 6.23 4.52 -4.36
CA TRP A 148 5.90 3.36 -5.19
C TRP A 148 6.91 2.21 -5.06
N LYS A 149 7.74 2.17 -4.02
CA LYS A 149 8.74 1.09 -3.81
C LYS A 149 8.17 -0.33 -3.83
N ASN A 150 6.89 -0.48 -3.44
CA ASN A 150 6.17 -1.75 -3.38
C ASN A 150 5.29 -1.99 -4.63
N CYS A 151 5.29 -1.07 -5.59
CA CYS A 151 4.57 -1.17 -6.84
C CYS A 151 5.49 -1.72 -7.95
N SER A 152 4.92 -2.43 -8.93
CA SER A 152 5.68 -2.86 -10.09
C SER A 152 6.13 -1.65 -10.91
N GLN A 153 7.43 -1.41 -10.99
CA GLN A 153 8.03 -0.30 -11.75
C GLN A 153 7.65 -0.32 -13.23
N ALA A 154 7.38 -1.51 -13.79
CA ALA A 154 6.92 -1.65 -15.18
C ALA A 154 5.55 -1.02 -15.44
N LEU A 155 4.71 -0.85 -14.42
CA LEU A 155 3.39 -0.23 -14.54
C LEU A 155 3.46 1.30 -14.53
N GLN A 156 4.55 1.88 -14.00
CA GLN A 156 4.74 3.33 -13.88
C GLN A 156 3.53 4.06 -13.26
N CYS A 157 2.92 3.47 -12.22
CA CYS A 157 1.66 3.94 -11.64
C CYS A 157 1.68 5.39 -11.13
N TRP A 158 2.86 5.95 -10.83
CA TRP A 158 3.00 7.37 -10.50
C TRP A 158 2.59 8.33 -11.63
N LYS A 159 2.45 7.85 -12.87
CA LYS A 159 1.95 8.64 -14.01
C LYS A 159 0.42 8.76 -14.05
N TYR A 160 -0.28 7.83 -13.42
CA TYR A 160 -1.75 7.71 -13.44
C TYR A 160 -2.38 8.01 -12.07
N PHE A 161 -1.56 8.04 -11.02
CA PHE A 161 -2.03 8.23 -9.66
C PHE A 161 -2.83 9.54 -9.50
N ASN A 162 -4.10 9.40 -9.09
CA ASN A 162 -5.00 10.51 -8.79
C ASN A 162 -5.20 11.44 -10.00
N ASP A 163 -5.39 10.85 -11.19
CA ASP A 163 -5.59 11.53 -12.47
C ASP A 163 -7.07 11.58 -12.92
N GLU A 164 -8.00 11.18 -12.04
CA GLU A 164 -9.45 11.07 -12.25
C GLU A 164 -9.88 9.93 -13.20
N LYS A 165 -8.96 9.09 -13.65
CA LYS A 165 -9.26 7.95 -14.52
C LYS A 165 -8.87 6.64 -13.83
N CYS A 166 -9.84 5.73 -13.71
CA CYS A 166 -9.54 4.42 -13.12
C CYS A 166 -8.59 3.58 -14.00
N ASP A 167 -7.37 3.42 -13.52
CA ASP A 167 -6.31 2.58 -14.05
C ASP A 167 -6.18 1.32 -13.17
N SER A 168 -7.10 0.37 -13.40
CA SER A 168 -7.30 -0.81 -12.55
C SER A 168 -6.04 -1.64 -12.23
N GLN A 169 -5.02 -1.61 -13.09
CA GLN A 169 -3.72 -2.23 -12.86
C GLN A 169 -2.94 -1.61 -11.67
N CYS A 170 -3.17 -0.33 -11.38
CA CYS A 170 -2.59 0.44 -10.28
C CYS A 170 -3.46 0.40 -9.01
N ASN A 171 -4.69 -0.13 -9.09
CA ASN A 171 -5.62 -0.20 -7.96
C ASN A 171 -5.31 -1.38 -7.01
N ASN A 172 -4.20 -1.28 -6.29
CA ASN A 172 -3.81 -2.20 -5.22
C ASN A 172 -2.99 -1.46 -4.16
N ALA A 173 -2.86 -2.06 -2.96
CA ALA A 173 -2.17 -1.42 -1.83
C ALA A 173 -0.70 -1.04 -2.11
N GLY A 174 0.01 -1.86 -2.90
CA GLY A 174 1.42 -1.59 -3.25
C GLY A 174 1.59 -0.41 -4.21
N CYS A 175 0.56 -0.15 -5.03
CA CYS A 175 0.50 0.95 -5.99
C CYS A 175 -0.43 2.09 -5.54
N LEU A 176 -0.71 2.17 -4.23
CA LEU A 176 -1.45 3.27 -3.60
C LEU A 176 -2.89 3.42 -4.11
N TYR A 177 -3.53 2.30 -4.46
CA TYR A 177 -4.93 2.24 -4.92
C TYR A 177 -5.26 3.20 -6.06
N ASP A 178 -4.28 3.52 -6.91
CA ASP A 178 -4.45 4.45 -8.02
C ASP A 178 -5.03 5.80 -7.57
N GLY A 179 -4.61 6.29 -6.40
CA GLY A 179 -5.12 7.56 -5.87
C GLY A 179 -6.62 7.55 -5.56
N PHE A 180 -7.23 6.36 -5.48
CA PHE A 180 -8.68 6.16 -5.37
C PHE A 180 -9.50 6.52 -6.63
N ASP A 181 -8.88 6.70 -7.80
CA ASP A 181 -9.59 6.96 -9.07
C ASP A 181 -10.57 5.84 -9.47
N CYS A 182 -10.33 4.62 -8.97
CA CYS A 182 -11.24 3.48 -9.17
C CYS A 182 -12.36 3.36 -8.12
N GLN A 183 -12.34 4.19 -7.07
CA GLN A 183 -13.45 4.23 -6.10
C GLN A 183 -14.58 5.07 -6.68
N LYS A 184 -15.78 4.50 -6.71
CA LYS A 184 -17.00 5.21 -7.14
C LYS A 184 -17.54 6.17 -6.07
N ILE A 185 -16.68 6.63 -5.15
CA ILE A 185 -17.04 7.55 -4.08
C ILE A 185 -16.87 8.96 -4.65
N GLU A 186 -17.77 9.35 -5.55
CA GLU A 186 -17.76 10.66 -6.22
C GLU A 186 -18.45 11.76 -5.39
N VAL A 187 -18.94 11.46 -4.19
CA VAL A 187 -19.69 12.44 -3.41
C VAL A 187 -18.76 12.91 -2.31
N GLN A 188 -18.30 14.16 -2.39
CA GLN A 188 -17.80 14.88 -1.21
C GLN A 188 -18.94 14.97 -0.20
N CYS A 189 -18.65 15.02 1.10
CA CYS A 189 -19.68 15.27 2.12
C CYS A 189 -20.60 16.40 1.66
N ASN A 190 -21.92 16.18 1.70
CA ASN A 190 -22.88 17.08 1.09
C ASN A 190 -22.65 18.52 1.60
N PRO A 191 -22.37 19.51 0.72
CA PRO A 191 -22.03 20.87 1.15
C PRO A 191 -23.08 21.52 2.06
N LEU A 192 -24.35 21.09 1.97
CA LEU A 192 -25.43 21.57 2.82
C LEU A 192 -25.29 21.14 4.29
N TYR A 193 -24.73 19.95 4.53
CA TYR A 193 -24.59 19.35 5.86
C TYR A 193 -23.12 19.24 6.30
N ASP A 194 -22.15 19.55 5.42
CA ASP A 194 -20.72 19.45 5.70
C ASP A 194 -20.31 20.25 6.94
N GLN A 195 -20.83 21.47 7.11
CA GLN A 195 -20.56 22.28 8.29
C GLN A 195 -21.12 21.64 9.56
N TYR A 196 -22.30 21.03 9.50
CA TYR A 196 -22.88 20.30 10.63
C TYR A 196 -22.01 19.09 11.00
N CYS A 197 -21.67 18.26 10.01
CA CYS A 197 -20.82 17.10 10.24
C CYS A 197 -19.42 17.48 10.72
N LYS A 198 -18.91 18.65 10.33
CA LYS A 198 -17.66 19.20 10.86
C LYS A 198 -17.74 19.52 12.35
N ASP A 199 -18.83 20.17 12.77
CA ASP A 199 -19.01 20.65 14.14
C ASP A 199 -19.33 19.52 15.12
N HIS A 200 -19.83 18.38 14.61
CA HIS A 200 -20.20 17.18 15.36
C HIS A 200 -19.24 15.98 15.19
N PHE A 201 -18.17 16.13 14.40
CA PHE A 201 -17.22 15.05 14.17
C PHE A 201 -16.48 14.63 15.46
N GLN A 202 -16.64 13.36 15.85
CA GLN A 202 -15.95 12.77 17.00
C GLN A 202 -16.27 13.51 18.33
N ASP A 203 -17.49 14.02 18.46
CA ASP A 203 -17.98 14.72 19.65
C ASP A 203 -18.55 13.76 20.72
N GLY A 204 -18.66 12.46 20.37
CA GLY A 204 -19.18 11.40 21.23
C GLY A 204 -20.70 11.19 21.11
N HIS A 205 -21.36 11.88 20.19
CA HIS A 205 -22.77 11.73 19.85
C HIS A 205 -22.91 11.18 18.44
N CYS A 206 -23.77 10.18 18.26
CA CYS A 206 -23.96 9.57 16.95
C CYS A 206 -24.94 10.37 16.09
N ASP A 207 -24.42 11.01 15.05
CA ASP A 207 -25.12 11.71 14.00
C ASP A 207 -25.24 10.85 12.74
N GLN A 208 -26.38 10.16 12.61
CA GLN A 208 -26.64 9.26 11.47
C GLN A 208 -26.56 9.94 10.10
N GLY A 209 -26.78 11.25 10.03
CA GLY A 209 -26.61 12.03 8.78
C GLY A 209 -25.15 12.15 8.33
N CYS A 210 -24.20 12.01 9.26
CA CYS A 210 -22.75 12.08 9.03
C CYS A 210 -22.08 10.70 9.00
N ASN A 211 -22.82 9.64 9.37
CA ASN A 211 -22.35 8.27 9.40
C ASN A 211 -22.33 7.58 8.02
N ASN A 212 -21.54 8.13 7.10
CA ASN A 212 -21.32 7.60 5.75
C ASN A 212 -19.85 7.80 5.33
N ALA A 213 -19.45 7.21 4.21
CA ALA A 213 -18.05 7.20 3.79
C ALA A 213 -17.55 8.61 3.43
N GLU A 214 -18.40 9.41 2.80
CA GLU A 214 -18.09 10.75 2.32
C GLU A 214 -17.99 11.83 3.40
N CYS A 215 -18.56 11.58 4.58
CA CYS A 215 -18.49 12.44 5.76
C CYS A 215 -17.72 11.76 6.92
N GLU A 216 -16.78 10.88 6.57
CA GLU A 216 -15.82 10.27 7.50
C GLU A 216 -16.45 9.49 8.67
N TRP A 217 -17.61 8.85 8.45
CA TRP A 217 -18.30 7.99 9.43
C TRP A 217 -18.55 8.66 10.78
N ASP A 218 -18.80 9.97 10.76
CA ASP A 218 -19.06 10.74 11.99
C ASP A 218 -17.95 10.58 13.05
N GLY A 219 -16.70 10.43 12.61
CA GLY A 219 -15.58 10.24 13.52
C GLY A 219 -15.65 8.96 14.36
N LEU A 220 -16.45 7.97 13.92
CA LEU A 220 -16.76 6.71 14.62
C LEU A 220 -17.74 6.83 15.80
N ASP A 221 -18.42 7.96 16.01
CA ASP A 221 -19.35 8.13 17.13
C ASP A 221 -20.56 7.18 17.06
N CYS A 222 -20.94 6.76 15.84
CA CYS A 222 -21.96 5.74 15.61
C CYS A 222 -21.46 4.29 15.68
N ALA A 223 -20.15 4.06 15.86
CA ALA A 223 -19.51 2.76 15.78
C ALA A 223 -19.12 2.18 17.15
N ASN A 224 -19.64 2.71 18.26
CA ASN A 224 -19.30 2.30 19.64
C ASN A 224 -19.44 0.79 19.95
N ASN A 225 -20.27 0.06 19.19
CA ASN A 225 -20.48 -1.38 19.35
C ASN A 225 -19.61 -2.23 18.39
N MET A 226 -18.74 -1.62 17.59
CA MET A 226 -17.83 -2.29 16.68
C MET A 226 -16.42 -2.33 17.30
N PRO A 227 -15.73 -3.49 17.30
CA PRO A 227 -14.34 -3.54 17.74
C PRO A 227 -13.45 -2.75 16.79
N GLU A 228 -12.44 -2.07 17.36
CA GLU A 228 -11.44 -1.35 16.57
C GLU A 228 -10.68 -2.31 15.63
N LYS A 229 -10.47 -1.87 14.38
CA LYS A 229 -9.68 -2.58 13.39
C LYS A 229 -8.52 -1.70 12.94
N LEU A 230 -7.50 -1.61 13.78
CA LEU A 230 -6.32 -0.80 13.53
C LEU A 230 -5.47 -1.39 12.41
N ALA A 231 -4.91 -0.52 11.56
CA ALA A 231 -3.84 -0.90 10.65
C ALA A 231 -2.55 -1.18 11.42
N ASP A 232 -1.69 -2.04 10.87
CA ASP A 232 -0.41 -2.36 11.49
C ASP A 232 0.51 -1.13 11.54
N GLY A 233 1.12 -0.92 12.71
CA GLY A 233 2.07 0.16 12.93
C GLY A 233 1.46 1.44 13.50
N THR A 234 2.09 2.57 13.24
CA THR A 234 1.63 3.89 13.71
C THR A 234 2.08 4.94 12.71
N LEU A 235 1.14 5.70 12.17
CA LEU A 235 1.44 6.86 11.33
C LEU A 235 2.04 7.97 12.19
N VAL A 236 3.24 8.44 11.82
CA VAL A 236 3.93 9.55 12.50
C VAL A 236 3.97 10.73 11.53
N VAL A 237 3.42 11.86 11.95
CA VAL A 237 3.33 13.08 11.14
C VAL A 237 4.01 14.23 11.89
N VAL A 238 4.85 14.99 11.18
CA VAL A 238 5.42 16.24 11.68
C VAL A 238 4.59 17.39 11.09
N VAL A 239 4.00 18.21 11.96
CA VAL A 239 3.20 19.37 11.56
C VAL A 239 3.88 20.62 12.07
N LEU A 240 3.96 21.66 11.24
CA LEU A 240 4.57 22.95 11.59
C LEU A 240 3.59 23.82 12.42
N MET A 241 3.15 23.29 13.56
CA MET A 241 2.25 23.92 14.53
C MET A 241 2.72 23.56 15.94
N THR A 242 2.38 24.40 16.93
CA THR A 242 2.66 24.04 18.32
C THR A 242 1.75 22.89 18.77
N PRO A 243 2.18 22.07 19.77
CA PRO A 243 1.32 21.04 20.34
C PRO A 243 -0.02 21.56 20.87
N GLU A 244 -0.06 22.80 21.39
CA GLU A 244 -1.28 23.42 21.92
C GLU A 244 -2.25 23.79 20.81
N GLU A 245 -1.77 24.43 19.73
CA GLU A 245 -2.59 24.74 18.56
C GLU A 245 -3.14 23.47 17.90
N LEU A 246 -2.32 22.42 17.78
CA LEU A 246 -2.77 21.15 17.20
C LEU A 246 -3.81 20.46 18.08
N LYS A 247 -3.66 20.51 19.41
CA LYS A 247 -4.67 19.98 20.35
C LYS A 247 -5.99 20.74 20.25
N ASN A 248 -5.94 22.08 20.18
CA ASN A 248 -7.12 22.93 20.05
C ASN A 248 -7.85 22.74 18.70
N ASN A 249 -7.14 22.30 17.67
CA ASN A 249 -7.68 22.04 16.33
C ASN A 249 -7.67 20.53 15.95
N SER A 250 -7.68 19.64 16.96
CA SER A 250 -7.43 18.21 16.78
C SER A 250 -8.49 17.52 15.92
N PHE A 251 -9.78 17.81 16.13
CA PHE A 251 -10.88 17.21 15.37
C PHE A 251 -10.81 17.56 13.88
N ASN A 252 -10.60 18.84 13.55
CA ASN A 252 -10.43 19.27 12.17
C ASN A 252 -9.21 18.60 11.51
N PHE A 253 -8.09 18.50 12.24
CA PHE A 253 -6.90 17.81 11.74
C PHE A 253 -7.17 16.33 11.43
N LEU A 254 -7.83 15.62 12.35
CA LEU A 254 -8.19 14.21 12.14
C LEU A 254 -9.19 14.03 11.01
N ARG A 255 -10.19 14.91 10.91
CA ARG A 255 -11.18 14.89 9.84
C ARG A 255 -10.55 15.09 8.47
N GLU A 256 -9.68 16.09 8.31
CA GLU A 256 -8.98 16.33 7.04
C GLU A 256 -8.09 15.14 6.62
N LEU A 257 -7.36 14.54 7.56
CA LEU A 257 -6.57 13.34 7.26
C LEU A 257 -7.45 12.13 6.94
N SER A 258 -8.55 11.95 7.67
CA SER A 258 -9.52 10.88 7.45
C SER A 258 -10.14 10.97 6.05
N ARG A 259 -10.50 12.19 5.65
CA ARG A 259 -11.01 12.52 4.32
C ARG A 259 -9.99 12.20 3.22
N ILE A 260 -8.72 12.58 3.38
CA ILE A 260 -7.66 12.29 2.40
C ILE A 260 -7.38 10.78 2.27
N LEU A 261 -7.44 10.04 3.38
CA LEU A 261 -7.10 8.62 3.42
C LEU A 261 -8.28 7.68 3.20
N HIS A 262 -9.50 8.21 3.05
CA HIS A 262 -10.74 7.47 2.90
C HIS A 262 -10.94 6.42 4.02
N THR A 263 -10.57 6.79 5.25
CA THR A 263 -10.64 5.97 6.47
C THR A 263 -10.65 6.84 7.72
N ASN A 264 -10.74 6.27 8.91
CA ASN A 264 -10.73 7.04 10.16
C ASN A 264 -9.33 7.08 10.79
N VAL A 265 -8.80 8.28 10.97
CA VAL A 265 -7.53 8.53 11.67
C VAL A 265 -7.82 8.95 13.10
N VAL A 266 -7.10 8.36 14.06
CA VAL A 266 -7.21 8.70 15.48
C VAL A 266 -5.83 8.94 16.09
N PHE A 267 -5.76 9.83 17.09
CA PHE A 267 -4.53 9.99 17.86
C PHE A 267 -4.29 8.77 18.74
N LYS A 268 -3.08 8.19 18.64
CA LYS A 268 -2.62 7.17 19.59
C LYS A 268 -2.54 7.77 20.99
N LYS A 269 -3.03 7.04 21.99
CA LYS A 269 -2.92 7.40 23.41
C LYS A 269 -1.75 6.68 24.08
N ASN A 270 -1.18 7.26 25.13
CA ASN A 270 -0.23 6.59 26.01
C ASN A 270 -0.98 5.71 27.05
N GLU A 271 -0.24 5.02 27.93
CA GLU A 271 -0.82 4.15 28.97
C GLU A 271 -1.73 4.89 29.97
N ILE A 272 -1.57 6.20 30.09
CA ILE A 272 -2.31 7.07 31.03
C ILE A 272 -3.54 7.71 30.32
N GLY A 273 -3.67 7.53 29.00
CA GLY A 273 -4.76 8.05 28.19
C GLY A 273 -4.47 9.37 27.46
N ASP A 274 -3.29 9.96 27.63
CA ASP A 274 -2.94 11.22 26.95
C ASP A 274 -2.65 11.00 25.47
N LEU A 275 -3.02 11.98 24.65
CA LEU A 275 -2.71 12.01 23.23
C LEU A 275 -1.19 12.08 23.01
N LYS A 276 -0.65 11.22 22.14
CA LYS A 276 0.76 11.20 21.76
C LYS A 276 1.12 12.33 20.78
N ILE A 277 1.04 13.58 21.26
CA ILE A 277 1.41 14.81 20.57
C ILE A 277 2.61 15.42 21.29
N PHE A 278 3.72 15.60 20.57
CA PHE A 278 4.99 16.05 21.14
C PHE A 278 5.51 17.30 20.41
N PRO A 279 6.24 18.19 21.10
CA PRO A 279 6.95 19.26 20.42
C PRO A 279 8.04 18.68 19.52
N TYR A 280 8.14 19.22 18.30
CA TYR A 280 9.20 18.89 17.35
C TYR A 280 10.16 20.06 17.22
N TYR A 281 11.45 19.79 17.36
CA TYR A 281 12.50 20.81 17.41
C TYR A 281 13.42 20.79 16.19
N GLY A 282 13.09 20.02 15.15
CA GLY A 282 13.91 19.91 13.95
C GLY A 282 15.30 19.33 14.22
N ASN A 283 16.32 19.95 13.63
CA ASN A 283 17.70 19.49 13.73
C ASN A 283 18.37 19.98 15.05
N LYS A 284 19.55 19.42 15.36
CA LYS A 284 20.33 19.78 16.57
C LYS A 284 20.73 21.26 16.65
N GLU A 285 20.71 22.00 15.56
CA GLU A 285 21.05 23.43 15.54
C GLU A 285 19.84 24.32 15.86
N GLU A 286 18.66 23.96 15.37
CA GLU A 286 17.37 24.57 15.75
C GLU A 286 17.08 24.35 17.24
N LEU A 287 17.40 23.15 17.76
CA LEU A 287 17.35 22.83 19.20
C LEU A 287 18.18 23.78 20.08
N LYS A 288 19.28 24.37 19.59
CA LYS A 288 20.11 25.32 20.36
C LYS A 288 19.47 26.71 20.46
N LYS A 289 18.55 27.06 19.55
CA LYS A 289 17.83 28.35 19.58
C LYS A 289 16.75 28.34 20.67
N HIS A 290 16.14 27.19 20.90
CA HIS A 290 15.21 26.98 21.99
C HIS A 290 15.99 26.67 23.27
N HIS A 291 15.97 27.58 24.25
CA HIS A 291 16.65 27.41 25.54
C HIS A 291 15.91 26.37 26.40
N ILE A 292 15.99 25.11 26.01
CA ILE A 292 15.46 23.99 26.79
C ILE A 292 16.49 23.71 27.89
N LYS A 293 16.14 24.10 29.11
CA LYS A 293 16.90 23.76 30.34
C LYS A 293 16.73 22.29 30.70
#